data_AF-A0A518EY82-F1
#
_entry.id   AF-A0A518EY82-F1
#
_cell.length_a   1.000
_cell.length_b   1.000
_cell.length_c   1.000
_cell.angle_alpha   90.00
_cell.angle_beta   90.00
_cell.angle_gamma   90.00
#
_symmetry.space_group_name_H-M   'P 1'
#
loop_
_entity.id
_entity.type
_entity.pdbx_description
1 polymer ?
#
loop_
_entity_poly.entity_id
_entity_poly.type
_entity_poly.pdbx_seq_one_letter_code
_entity_poly.pdbx_strand_id
1 'polypeptide(L)'
;MLLLATALILPQAATVRDLLDADGDGHVNRYEAAAAALAWADARAATDPAPASTAPERAEAERQAAARQGFRARDTDGNGFLEPKEIEAPMIELYGWQMFDSSADRRLDPEEYVAFDGACRSAAVFEVTKNVVSMRGNLHASTPGRFLEVLLEHRAVDELVLEFEGPRAVPEVTRQVADLIQRSGILVRVPRGGTVHRSGMELLQAAQRRIIEPGANLRRAVAAGERPTSMWLTEDEIHDLGLRTETEGLVLMQTGTRSSFRGLAAVSHEIAWATGSGATVVKTTDAGRSWSNVAPASIAGLDVRDVFAISADIAWIMTAGPGNSSRILYTEDGGATWTEQHRETAPEAFLDGLDAWDGDHLIAYGDPMEDGRFRVLLSNDGGVTWTPSETGPVALETGEASFAASGTGLRTLGGLRAWIVTGGTKSTARVFRSEDSGRTWTPADTPVAAKGAGAGAFSVSFREDGTGVIVGGDFLDREAGGVDNAAYSVDFGKTWKSPDVGPRGQRAGSVALGNGWFIATGQTGTDISRDGGKTWRPFSSEGFHCVDAALLDGAIWFAGPNGRVARLR
;
A
#
# COMPACT_ATOMS: atom_id res chain seq x y z
N MET A 1 27.19 -6.19 -0.70
CA MET A 1 27.20 -4.82 -1.24
C MET A 1 26.23 -3.84 -0.56
N LEU A 2 25.10 -4.28 0.04
CA LEU A 2 24.20 -3.34 0.74
C LEU A 2 24.64 -2.94 2.16
N LEU A 3 25.53 -3.71 2.81
CA LEU A 3 26.14 -3.36 4.11
C LEU A 3 27.38 -2.43 3.97
N LEU A 4 27.99 -2.36 2.78
CA LEU A 4 29.07 -1.42 2.50
C LEU A 4 28.56 -0.04 2.04
N ALA A 5 27.37 0.03 1.44
CA ALA A 5 26.73 1.31 1.11
C ALA A 5 26.33 2.10 2.37
N THR A 6 25.93 1.40 3.45
CA THR A 6 25.62 2.03 4.74
C THR A 6 26.86 2.59 5.43
N ALA A 7 28.05 2.03 5.20
CA ALA A 7 29.30 2.50 5.81
C ALA A 7 30.03 3.60 5.01
N LEU A 8 29.71 3.78 3.71
CA LEU A 8 30.36 4.76 2.83
C LEU A 8 29.58 6.06 2.61
N ILE A 9 28.29 6.12 2.95
CA ILE A 9 27.44 7.32 2.77
C ILE A 9 27.29 8.14 4.06
N LEU A 10 27.46 7.51 5.23
CA LEU A 10 27.38 8.18 6.53
C LEU A 10 28.34 9.39 6.73
N PRO A 11 29.50 9.52 6.05
CA PRO A 11 30.33 10.71 6.21
C PRO A 11 30.00 11.88 5.25
N GLN A 12 29.08 11.71 4.29
CA GLN A 12 28.83 12.73 3.24
C GLN A 12 27.38 13.20 3.10
N ALA A 13 26.39 12.53 3.68
CA ALA A 13 25.01 13.04 3.71
C ALA A 13 24.85 14.10 4.81
N ALA A 14 24.41 15.31 4.46
CA ALA A 14 24.23 16.39 5.42
C ALA A 14 22.89 16.27 6.16
N THR A 15 21.91 15.55 5.59
CA THR A 15 20.55 15.37 6.15
C THR A 15 19.92 14.02 5.74
N VAL A 16 18.87 13.58 6.46
CA VAL A 16 18.04 12.40 6.14
C VAL A 16 17.41 12.51 4.75
N ARG A 17 17.14 13.73 4.28
CA ARG A 17 16.60 14.04 2.95
C ARG A 17 17.49 13.53 1.80
N ASP A 18 18.80 13.67 1.94
CA ASP A 18 19.78 13.24 0.92
C ASP A 18 19.84 11.70 0.76
N LEU A 19 19.29 10.96 1.72
CA LEU A 19 19.19 9.49 1.72
C LEU A 19 17.86 8.97 1.15
N LEU A 20 16.85 9.84 1.07
CA LEU A 20 15.47 9.49 0.72
C LEU A 20 15.08 9.88 -0.71
N ASP A 21 15.72 10.91 -1.26
CA ASP A 21 15.55 11.39 -2.63
C ASP A 21 16.29 10.46 -3.61
N ALA A 22 15.60 9.42 -4.07
CA ALA A 22 16.21 8.32 -4.83
C ALA A 22 16.41 8.68 -6.31
N ASP A 23 15.64 9.64 -6.83
CA ASP A 23 15.77 10.15 -8.19
C ASP A 23 16.58 11.46 -8.30
N GLY A 24 16.95 12.06 -7.17
CA GLY A 24 17.85 13.20 -7.06
C GLY A 24 17.21 14.52 -7.51
N ASP A 25 15.88 14.61 -7.46
CA ASP A 25 15.13 15.78 -7.90
C ASP A 25 15.01 16.87 -6.81
N GLY A 26 15.52 16.60 -5.61
CA GLY A 26 15.45 17.46 -4.44
C GLY A 26 14.19 17.27 -3.60
N HIS A 27 13.33 16.31 -3.93
CA HIS A 27 12.06 15.99 -3.28
C HIS A 27 12.01 14.51 -2.88
N VAL A 28 11.17 14.17 -1.91
CA VAL A 28 10.93 12.77 -1.51
C VAL A 28 9.46 12.51 -1.74
N ASN A 29 9.12 11.77 -2.78
CA ASN A 29 7.72 11.47 -3.07
C ASN A 29 7.19 10.33 -2.20
N ARG A 30 5.86 10.14 -2.19
CA ARG A 30 5.18 9.10 -1.38
C ARG A 30 5.68 7.67 -1.62
N TYR A 31 6.26 7.36 -2.78
CA TYR A 31 6.80 6.04 -3.08
C TYR A 31 8.21 5.86 -2.51
N GLU A 32 9.02 6.93 -2.52
CA GLU A 32 10.36 6.97 -1.94
C GLU A 32 10.32 6.92 -0.41
N ALA A 33 9.39 7.67 0.20
CA ALA A 33 9.12 7.64 1.63
C ALA A 33 8.68 6.25 2.11
N ALA A 34 7.82 5.58 1.34
CA ALA A 34 7.37 4.23 1.66
C ALA A 34 8.51 3.18 1.52
N ALA A 35 9.35 3.31 0.50
CA ALA A 35 10.53 2.45 0.31
C ALA A 35 11.56 2.60 1.44
N ALA A 36 11.78 3.83 1.92
CA ALA A 36 12.68 4.09 3.04
C ALA A 36 12.13 3.65 4.40
N ALA A 37 10.81 3.76 4.61
CA ALA A 37 10.16 3.23 5.81
C ALA A 37 10.31 1.70 5.91
N LEU A 38 10.23 0.99 4.78
CA LEU A 38 10.56 -0.44 4.70
C LEU A 38 12.02 -0.72 5.10
N ALA A 39 12.97 0.06 4.57
CA ALA A 39 14.40 -0.10 4.90
C ALA A 39 14.71 0.18 6.38
N TRP A 40 13.99 1.12 7.00
CA TRP A 40 14.15 1.46 8.41
C TRP A 40 13.56 0.40 9.36
N ALA A 41 12.40 -0.17 9.01
CA ALA A 41 11.79 -1.28 9.74
C ALA A 41 12.69 -2.53 9.74
N ASP A 42 13.32 -2.84 8.59
CA ASP A 42 14.27 -3.95 8.45
C ASP A 42 15.53 -3.76 9.31
N ALA A 43 16.03 -2.53 9.44
CA ALA A 43 17.19 -2.21 10.27
C ALA A 43 16.93 -2.37 11.77
N ARG A 44 15.70 -2.10 12.21
CA ARG A 44 15.31 -2.17 13.63
C ARG A 44 15.07 -3.62 14.11
N ALA A 45 14.54 -4.47 13.23
CA ALA A 45 14.38 -5.90 13.48
C ALA A 45 15.72 -6.63 13.76
N ALA A 46 16.85 -6.05 13.35
CA ALA A 46 18.19 -6.58 13.60
C ALA A 46 18.76 -6.29 15.01
N THR A 47 18.04 -5.58 15.88
CA THR A 47 18.58 -5.09 17.17
C THR A 47 17.96 -5.70 18.44
N ASP A 48 17.00 -6.63 18.34
CA ASP A 48 16.42 -7.30 19.50
C ASP A 48 17.15 -8.62 19.84
N PRO A 49 17.53 -8.88 21.11
CA PRO A 49 18.23 -10.11 21.47
C PRO A 49 17.26 -11.31 21.51
N ALA A 50 17.59 -12.37 20.76
CA ALA A 50 16.75 -13.55 20.55
C ALA A 50 16.64 -14.47 21.79
N PRO A 51 15.50 -15.17 21.99
CA PRO A 51 15.34 -16.27 22.94
C PRO A 51 15.93 -17.60 22.42
N ALA A 52 16.05 -18.60 23.29
CA ALA A 52 16.78 -19.85 23.09
C ALA A 52 16.34 -20.72 21.88
N SER A 53 17.32 -21.36 21.24
CA SER A 53 17.24 -21.94 19.89
C SER A 53 16.33 -23.17 19.71
N THR A 54 15.64 -23.19 18.57
CA THR A 54 14.70 -24.24 18.13
C THR A 54 15.38 -25.33 17.29
N ALA A 55 14.69 -26.46 17.04
CA ALA A 55 15.23 -27.60 16.25
C ALA A 55 15.75 -27.25 14.83
N PRO A 56 15.16 -26.30 14.07
CA PRO A 56 15.70 -25.83 12.79
C PRO A 56 17.10 -25.19 12.91
N GLU A 57 17.40 -24.52 14.03
CA GLU A 57 18.68 -23.85 14.25
C GLU A 57 19.82 -24.85 14.52
N ARG A 58 19.51 -26.03 15.06
CA ARG A 58 20.47 -27.14 15.19
C ARG A 58 20.86 -27.72 13.84
N ALA A 59 19.88 -27.90 12.93
CA ALA A 59 20.14 -28.39 11.59
C ALA A 59 21.02 -27.42 10.79
N GLU A 60 20.85 -26.11 10.99
CA GLU A 60 21.69 -25.10 10.35
C GLU A 60 23.12 -25.10 10.90
N ALA A 61 23.30 -25.23 12.22
CA ALA A 61 24.62 -25.33 12.83
C ALA A 61 25.41 -26.57 12.33
N GLU A 62 24.73 -27.71 12.16
CA GLU A 62 25.35 -28.93 11.60
C GLU A 62 25.77 -28.74 10.13
N ARG A 63 24.97 -28.03 9.33
CA ARG A 63 25.30 -27.71 7.93
C ARG A 63 26.53 -26.81 7.81
N GLN A 64 26.60 -25.75 8.61
CA GLN A 64 27.74 -24.83 8.61
C GLN A 64 29.02 -25.53 9.08
N ALA A 65 28.93 -26.47 10.03
CA ALA A 65 30.06 -27.28 10.45
C ALA A 65 30.60 -28.16 9.32
N ALA A 66 29.72 -28.78 8.53
CA ALA A 66 30.11 -29.60 7.37
C ALA A 66 30.77 -28.77 6.25
N ALA A 67 30.25 -27.57 5.96
CA ALA A 67 30.84 -26.67 4.98
C ALA A 67 32.24 -26.20 5.42
N ARG A 68 32.44 -25.87 6.71
CA ARG A 68 33.76 -25.53 7.27
C ARG A 68 34.74 -26.70 7.24
N GLN A 69 34.26 -27.95 7.28
CA GLN A 69 35.11 -29.13 7.05
C GLN A 69 35.50 -29.25 5.57
N GLY A 70 34.55 -28.97 4.66
CA GLY A 70 34.80 -28.93 3.22
C GLY A 70 35.80 -27.85 2.79
N PHE A 71 35.83 -26.72 3.49
CA PHE A 71 36.83 -25.67 3.34
C PHE A 71 38.23 -26.19 3.65
N ARG A 72 38.44 -26.76 4.86
CA ARG A 72 39.75 -27.26 5.31
C ARG A 72 40.31 -28.38 4.44
N ALA A 73 39.45 -29.16 3.80
CA ALA A 73 39.87 -30.21 2.89
C ALA A 73 40.39 -29.66 1.55
N ARG A 74 39.99 -28.44 1.18
CA ARG A 74 40.35 -27.76 -0.08
C ARG A 74 41.48 -26.75 0.08
N ASP A 75 41.66 -26.20 1.28
CA ASP A 75 42.81 -25.36 1.64
C ASP A 75 44.04 -26.25 1.75
N THR A 76 44.61 -26.58 0.59
CA THR A 76 45.68 -27.58 0.46
C THR A 76 47.03 -27.04 0.87
N ASP A 77 47.21 -25.73 0.78
CA ASP A 77 48.42 -25.05 1.21
C ASP A 77 48.35 -24.51 2.66
N GLY A 78 47.17 -24.57 3.28
CA GLY A 78 46.95 -24.25 4.69
C GLY A 78 47.02 -22.76 4.98
N ASN A 79 46.82 -21.91 3.97
CA ASN A 79 46.97 -20.47 4.09
C ASN A 79 45.75 -19.78 4.70
N GLY A 80 44.67 -20.53 4.95
CA GLY A 80 43.42 -20.01 5.54
C GLY A 80 42.46 -19.40 4.53
N PHE A 81 42.72 -19.54 3.23
CA PHE A 81 41.89 -19.08 2.12
C PHE A 81 41.83 -20.14 1.02
N LEU A 82 40.80 -20.11 0.18
CA LEU A 82 40.75 -20.88 -1.05
C LEU A 82 41.07 -19.99 -2.23
N GLU A 83 42.16 -20.30 -2.93
CA GLU A 83 42.48 -19.65 -4.21
C GLU A 83 41.68 -20.29 -5.35
N PRO A 84 41.52 -19.60 -6.51
CA PRO A 84 40.76 -20.12 -7.64
C PRO A 84 41.18 -21.53 -8.09
N LYS A 85 42.45 -21.89 -7.89
CA LYS A 85 42.99 -23.21 -8.25
C LYS A 85 42.52 -24.35 -7.31
N GLU A 86 42.10 -24.01 -6.09
CA GLU A 86 41.69 -24.95 -5.02
C GLU A 86 40.17 -25.17 -5.00
N ILE A 87 39.44 -24.34 -5.75
CA ILE A 87 38.00 -24.39 -5.94
C ILE A 87 37.74 -25.13 -7.27
N GLU A 88 37.80 -26.48 -7.30
CA GLU A 88 37.82 -27.29 -8.54
C GLU A 88 36.93 -26.84 -9.74
N ALA A 89 37.46 -27.08 -10.93
CA ALA A 89 37.18 -26.42 -12.20
C ALA A 89 35.81 -26.66 -12.93
N PRO A 90 34.85 -27.52 -12.52
CA PRO A 90 33.51 -27.44 -13.11
C PRO A 90 32.64 -26.35 -12.46
N MET A 91 33.02 -25.86 -11.28
CA MET A 91 32.18 -24.95 -10.48
C MET A 91 32.47 -23.46 -10.76
N ILE A 92 33.70 -23.13 -11.15
CA ILE A 92 34.14 -21.75 -11.39
C ILE A 92 33.40 -21.10 -12.57
N GLU A 93 33.27 -21.83 -13.69
CA GLU A 93 32.60 -21.30 -14.88
C GLU A 93 31.07 -21.25 -14.73
N LEU A 94 30.50 -22.06 -13.83
CA LEU A 94 29.05 -22.19 -13.68
C LEU A 94 28.45 -21.31 -12.57
N TYR A 95 29.20 -20.91 -11.54
CA TYR A 95 28.67 -20.32 -10.29
C TYR A 95 29.29 -19.00 -9.82
N GLY A 96 30.28 -18.45 -10.56
CA GLY A 96 30.75 -17.09 -10.34
C GLY A 96 31.25 -16.79 -8.92
N TRP A 97 32.03 -17.69 -8.30
CA TRP A 97 32.48 -17.64 -6.88
C TRP A 97 32.95 -16.25 -6.38
N GLN A 98 33.44 -15.39 -7.27
CA GLN A 98 33.79 -13.98 -7.04
C GLN A 98 32.65 -13.16 -6.42
N MET A 99 31.40 -13.58 -6.56
CA MET A 99 30.23 -12.95 -5.93
C MET A 99 30.11 -13.24 -4.43
N PHE A 100 30.83 -14.26 -3.94
CA PHE A 100 30.93 -14.63 -2.52
C PHE A 100 32.21 -14.12 -1.86
N ASP A 101 33.17 -13.64 -2.66
CA ASP A 101 34.33 -12.87 -2.21
C ASP A 101 33.88 -11.45 -1.82
N SER A 102 33.37 -11.33 -0.60
CA SER A 102 32.90 -10.09 -0.02
C SER A 102 34.04 -9.13 0.31
N SER A 103 35.23 -9.68 0.52
CA SER A 103 36.47 -8.94 0.81
C SER A 103 37.14 -8.35 -0.44
N ALA A 104 36.76 -8.83 -1.63
CA ALA A 104 37.33 -8.50 -2.93
C ALA A 104 38.84 -8.81 -3.06
N ASP A 105 39.33 -9.80 -2.30
CA ASP A 105 40.75 -10.20 -2.27
C ASP A 105 41.09 -11.31 -3.31
N ARG A 106 40.07 -11.74 -4.07
CA ARG A 106 40.10 -12.80 -5.09
C ARG A 106 40.39 -14.17 -4.49
N ARG A 107 39.99 -14.40 -3.24
CA ARG A 107 40.02 -15.68 -2.55
C ARG A 107 38.68 -15.87 -1.82
N LEU A 108 38.49 -17.03 -1.21
CA LEU A 108 37.37 -17.25 -0.28
C LEU A 108 37.92 -17.56 1.09
N ASP A 109 37.46 -16.83 2.10
CA ASP A 109 37.66 -17.20 3.50
C ASP A 109 36.67 -18.32 3.93
N PRO A 110 36.79 -18.88 5.16
CA PRO A 110 35.90 -19.94 5.62
C PRO A 110 34.41 -19.57 5.66
N GLU A 111 34.07 -18.31 5.91
CA GLU A 111 32.68 -17.82 5.99
C GLU A 111 32.11 -17.59 4.59
N GLU A 112 32.91 -17.01 3.69
CA GLU A 112 32.59 -16.84 2.28
C GLU A 112 32.41 -18.20 1.59
N TYR A 113 33.25 -19.18 1.91
CA TYR A 113 33.10 -20.54 1.41
C TYR A 113 31.87 -21.26 1.96
N VAL A 114 31.47 -21.03 3.21
CA VAL A 114 30.22 -21.60 3.75
C VAL A 114 29.01 -21.07 2.97
N ALA A 115 29.02 -19.79 2.62
CA ALA A 115 28.00 -19.19 1.77
C ALA A 115 28.03 -19.76 0.34
N PHE A 116 29.23 -19.90 -0.24
CA PHE A 116 29.44 -20.49 -1.56
C PHE A 116 29.00 -21.97 -1.62
N ASP A 117 29.38 -22.81 -0.67
CA ASP A 117 29.04 -24.24 -0.60
C ASP A 117 27.52 -24.44 -0.41
N GLY A 118 26.88 -23.61 0.41
CA GLY A 118 25.42 -23.59 0.56
C GLY A 118 24.70 -23.21 -0.74
N ALA A 119 25.21 -22.22 -1.47
CA ALA A 119 24.66 -21.81 -2.76
C ALA A 119 24.86 -22.87 -3.86
N CYS A 120 26.01 -23.53 -3.89
CA CYS A 120 26.33 -24.59 -4.85
C CYS A 120 25.43 -25.83 -4.72
N ARG A 121 25.01 -26.17 -3.50
CA ARG A 121 24.12 -27.32 -3.24
C ARG A 121 22.65 -27.07 -3.56
N SER A 122 22.27 -25.84 -3.91
CA SER A 122 20.89 -25.43 -4.13
C SER A 122 20.62 -24.89 -5.55
N ALA A 123 21.46 -25.24 -6.55
CA ALA A 123 21.28 -24.76 -7.92
C ALA A 123 20.00 -25.29 -8.60
N ALA A 124 19.41 -24.49 -9.51
CA ALA A 124 18.27 -24.90 -10.32
C ALA A 124 18.54 -26.17 -11.15
N VAL A 125 17.86 -27.27 -10.82
CA VAL A 125 17.81 -28.53 -11.56
C VAL A 125 16.53 -28.58 -12.37
N PHE A 126 16.61 -28.95 -13.64
CA PHE A 126 15.46 -29.15 -14.51
C PHE A 126 15.24 -30.64 -14.79
N GLU A 127 14.05 -31.13 -14.51
CA GLU A 127 13.61 -32.50 -14.82
C GLU A 127 12.47 -32.45 -15.84
N VAL A 128 12.63 -33.14 -16.97
CA VAL A 128 11.60 -33.15 -18.03
C VAL A 128 10.81 -34.45 -17.97
N THR A 129 9.49 -34.34 -17.78
CA THR A 129 8.55 -35.46 -17.85
C THR A 129 7.47 -35.15 -18.88
N LYS A 130 7.55 -35.80 -20.05
CA LYS A 130 6.67 -35.56 -21.22
C LYS A 130 6.74 -34.10 -21.69
N ASN A 131 5.66 -33.34 -21.52
CA ASN A 131 5.51 -31.93 -21.87
C ASN A 131 5.69 -30.99 -20.67
N VAL A 132 6.00 -31.55 -19.48
CA VAL A 132 6.19 -30.79 -18.25
C VAL A 132 7.66 -30.73 -17.89
N VAL A 133 8.18 -29.54 -17.62
CA VAL A 133 9.50 -29.32 -17.03
C VAL A 133 9.32 -28.97 -15.56
N SER A 134 10.04 -29.63 -14.65
CA SER A 134 10.07 -29.28 -13.23
C SER A 134 11.42 -28.64 -12.89
N MET A 135 11.42 -27.41 -12.38
CA MET A 135 12.61 -26.72 -11.92
C MET A 135 12.67 -26.74 -10.39
N ARG A 136 13.77 -27.24 -9.83
CA ARG A 136 14.03 -27.29 -8.38
C ARG A 136 15.26 -26.49 -8.00
N GLY A 137 15.18 -25.60 -7.02
CA GLY A 137 16.33 -24.86 -6.47
C GLY A 137 16.38 -23.37 -6.82
N ASN A 138 17.54 -22.75 -6.68
CA ASN A 138 17.79 -21.31 -6.82
C ASN A 138 18.16 -20.91 -8.26
N LEU A 139 17.67 -19.74 -8.68
CA LEU A 139 18.01 -19.12 -9.97
C LEU A 139 19.45 -18.59 -9.94
N HIS A 140 20.25 -19.00 -10.92
CA HIS A 140 21.66 -18.68 -11.09
C HIS A 140 21.92 -18.00 -12.45
N ALA A 141 23.06 -17.33 -12.62
CA ALA A 141 23.44 -16.69 -13.90
C ALA A 141 23.47 -17.64 -15.11
N SER A 142 23.66 -18.94 -14.87
CA SER A 142 23.61 -20.01 -15.89
C SER A 142 22.20 -20.56 -16.15
N THR A 143 21.21 -20.22 -15.32
CA THR A 143 19.83 -20.70 -15.43
C THR A 143 19.14 -20.30 -16.75
N PRO A 144 19.30 -19.08 -17.30
CA PRO A 144 18.74 -18.75 -18.62
C PRO A 144 19.26 -19.66 -19.74
N GLY A 145 20.56 -19.96 -19.74
CA GLY A 145 21.19 -20.84 -20.72
C GLY A 145 20.67 -22.27 -20.63
N ARG A 146 20.65 -22.85 -19.42
CA ARG A 146 20.10 -24.19 -19.20
C ARG A 146 18.61 -24.29 -19.51
N PHE A 147 17.83 -23.27 -19.18
CA PHE A 147 16.41 -23.24 -19.52
C PHE A 147 16.20 -23.26 -21.03
N LEU A 148 16.99 -22.48 -21.78
CA LEU A 148 16.94 -22.47 -23.24
C LEU A 148 17.33 -23.81 -23.86
N GLU A 149 18.38 -24.47 -23.34
CA GLU A 149 18.80 -25.81 -23.76
C GLU A 149 17.65 -26.81 -23.62
N VAL A 150 16.99 -26.85 -22.46
CA VAL A 150 15.84 -27.73 -22.21
C VAL A 150 14.71 -27.49 -23.22
N LEU A 151 14.39 -26.24 -23.55
CA LEU A 151 13.33 -25.94 -24.52
C LEU A 151 13.71 -26.32 -25.96
N LEU A 152 14.99 -26.22 -26.32
CA LEU A 152 15.48 -26.59 -27.64
C LEU A 152 15.51 -28.11 -27.83
N GLU A 153 15.91 -28.85 -26.79
CA GLU A 153 15.95 -30.32 -26.76
C GLU A 153 14.55 -30.93 -26.68
N HIS A 154 13.64 -30.28 -25.94
CA HIS A 154 12.28 -30.79 -25.67
C HIS A 154 11.21 -29.83 -26.22
N ARG A 155 11.09 -29.76 -27.54
CA ARG A 155 10.17 -28.84 -28.25
C ARG A 155 8.66 -29.03 -27.97
N ALA A 156 8.29 -30.10 -27.28
CA ALA A 156 6.91 -30.39 -26.90
C ALA A 156 6.54 -29.89 -25.50
N VAL A 157 7.44 -29.18 -24.83
CA VAL A 157 7.19 -28.59 -23.50
C VAL A 157 6.20 -27.44 -23.62
N ASP A 158 5.14 -27.50 -22.82
CA ASP A 158 4.12 -26.45 -22.71
C ASP A 158 3.80 -26.08 -21.25
N GLU A 159 4.35 -26.82 -20.27
CA GLU A 159 4.18 -26.57 -18.84
C GLU A 159 5.52 -26.57 -18.08
N LEU A 160 5.71 -25.62 -17.17
CA LEU A 160 6.84 -25.45 -16.27
C LEU A 160 6.36 -25.46 -14.82
N VAL A 161 6.76 -26.47 -14.04
CA VAL A 161 6.52 -26.57 -12.61
C VAL A 161 7.72 -25.98 -11.87
N LEU A 162 7.48 -25.07 -10.92
CA LEU A 162 8.53 -24.41 -10.15
C LEU A 162 8.49 -24.82 -8.67
N GLU A 163 9.62 -25.29 -8.16
CA GLU A 163 9.85 -25.62 -6.75
C GLU A 163 11.13 -24.89 -6.27
N PHE A 164 10.96 -23.82 -5.49
CA PHE A 164 12.09 -22.97 -5.08
C PHE A 164 12.60 -23.31 -3.69
N GLU A 165 13.92 -23.37 -3.53
CA GLU A 165 14.58 -23.58 -2.23
C GLU A 165 15.69 -22.53 -2.01
N GLY A 166 15.38 -21.40 -1.37
CA GLY A 166 16.41 -20.47 -0.88
C GLY A 166 16.10 -18.98 -0.94
N PRO A 167 16.87 -18.12 -0.23
CA PRO A 167 16.47 -16.75 0.05
C PRO A 167 16.96 -15.66 -0.92
N ARG A 168 17.70 -15.96 -2.01
CA ARG A 168 18.20 -14.90 -2.92
C ARG A 168 18.29 -15.36 -4.39
N ALA A 169 17.71 -14.58 -5.29
CA ALA A 169 18.04 -14.57 -6.72
C ALA A 169 18.58 -13.19 -7.11
N VAL A 170 19.35 -13.13 -8.19
CA VAL A 170 19.82 -11.85 -8.76
C VAL A 170 18.69 -11.27 -9.63
N PRO A 171 18.24 -10.03 -9.41
CA PRO A 171 17.11 -9.44 -10.16
C PRO A 171 17.26 -9.50 -11.68
N GLU A 172 18.49 -9.40 -12.18
CA GLU A 172 18.83 -9.52 -13.60
C GLU A 172 18.52 -10.92 -14.16
N VAL A 173 18.90 -11.97 -13.42
CA VAL A 173 18.65 -13.37 -13.79
C VAL A 173 17.16 -13.66 -13.78
N THR A 174 16.46 -13.19 -12.75
CA THR A 174 15.00 -13.28 -12.64
C THR A 174 14.32 -12.66 -13.87
N ARG A 175 14.77 -11.48 -14.29
CA ARG A 175 14.22 -10.79 -15.48
C ARG A 175 14.49 -11.55 -16.78
N GLN A 176 15.69 -12.11 -16.94
CA GLN A 176 16.07 -12.88 -18.14
C GLN A 176 15.28 -14.19 -18.25
N VAL A 177 15.13 -14.92 -17.15
CA VAL A 177 14.30 -16.15 -17.12
C VAL A 177 12.82 -15.79 -17.38
N ALA A 178 12.32 -14.70 -16.79
CA ALA A 178 10.96 -14.23 -17.04
C ALA A 178 10.70 -13.85 -18.51
N ASP A 179 11.62 -13.15 -19.17
CA ASP A 179 11.53 -12.81 -20.61
C ASP A 179 11.52 -14.07 -21.49
N LEU A 180 12.34 -15.07 -21.16
CA LEU A 180 12.34 -16.37 -21.85
C LEU A 180 11.00 -17.11 -21.68
N ILE A 181 10.42 -17.12 -20.48
CA ILE A 181 9.09 -17.70 -20.22
C ILE A 181 8.02 -16.96 -21.04
N GLN A 182 8.03 -15.62 -21.03
CA GLN A 182 7.06 -14.82 -21.78
C GLN A 182 7.14 -15.04 -23.29
N ARG A 183 8.35 -15.12 -23.85
CA ARG A 183 8.56 -15.34 -25.29
C ARG A 183 8.25 -16.77 -25.74
N SER A 184 8.45 -17.75 -24.86
CA SER A 184 8.17 -19.16 -25.15
C SER A 184 6.69 -19.50 -25.04
N GLY A 185 5.91 -18.73 -24.27
CA GLY A 185 4.47 -18.95 -24.11
C GLY A 185 4.11 -20.16 -23.23
N ILE A 186 5.04 -20.62 -22.40
CA ILE A 186 4.91 -21.80 -21.55
C ILE A 186 4.07 -21.49 -20.30
N LEU A 187 3.20 -22.42 -19.93
CA LEU A 187 2.37 -22.34 -18.72
C LEU A 187 3.22 -22.57 -17.46
N VAL A 188 3.11 -21.72 -16.44
CA VAL A 188 3.86 -21.89 -15.17
C VAL A 188 2.96 -22.37 -14.04
N ARG A 189 3.34 -23.46 -13.36
CA ARG A 189 2.61 -24.02 -12.20
C ARG A 189 3.50 -24.12 -10.96
N VAL A 190 2.90 -23.93 -9.79
CA VAL A 190 3.53 -24.17 -8.48
C VAL A 190 2.76 -25.31 -7.79
N PRO A 191 3.42 -26.41 -7.38
CA PRO A 191 2.73 -27.57 -6.83
C PRO A 191 2.13 -27.29 -5.45
N ARG A 192 1.03 -27.97 -5.12
CA ARG A 192 0.34 -27.84 -3.82
C ARG A 192 1.26 -28.26 -2.67
N GLY A 193 1.50 -27.34 -1.74
CA GLY A 193 2.41 -27.54 -0.61
C GLY A 193 3.87 -27.16 -0.90
N GLY A 194 4.18 -26.73 -2.12
CA GLY A 194 5.48 -26.14 -2.45
C GLY A 194 5.64 -24.76 -1.81
N THR A 195 6.81 -24.52 -1.21
CA THR A 195 7.16 -23.22 -0.64
C THR A 195 7.68 -22.32 -1.77
N VAL A 196 7.05 -21.16 -1.99
CA VAL A 196 7.57 -20.15 -2.93
C VAL A 196 8.27 -19.07 -2.12
N HIS A 197 9.60 -19.06 -2.20
CA HIS A 197 10.42 -18.03 -1.56
C HIS A 197 10.40 -16.71 -2.37
N ARG A 198 10.91 -15.61 -1.77
CA ARG A 198 10.88 -14.24 -2.32
C ARG A 198 11.35 -14.15 -3.78
N SER A 199 12.44 -14.85 -4.13
CA SER A 199 12.97 -14.93 -5.50
C SER A 199 12.02 -15.61 -6.50
N GLY A 200 11.27 -16.61 -6.06
CA GLY A 200 10.22 -17.25 -6.85
C GLY A 200 9.02 -16.33 -7.07
N MET A 201 8.66 -15.54 -6.06
CA MET A 201 7.62 -14.51 -6.19
C MET A 201 8.04 -13.41 -7.17
N GLU A 202 9.29 -12.93 -7.11
CA GLU A 202 9.85 -11.96 -8.06
C GLU A 202 9.83 -12.49 -9.49
N LEU A 203 10.16 -13.79 -9.71
CA LEU A 203 10.06 -14.42 -11.02
C LEU A 203 8.62 -14.46 -11.53
N LEU A 204 7.68 -14.89 -10.69
CA LEU A 204 6.27 -14.97 -11.06
C LEU A 204 5.65 -13.59 -11.33
N GLN A 205 6.08 -12.57 -10.60
CA GLN A 205 5.69 -11.17 -10.82
C GLN A 205 6.30 -10.61 -12.12
N ALA A 206 7.58 -10.87 -12.38
CA ALA A 206 8.25 -10.43 -13.61
C ALA A 206 7.69 -11.14 -14.86
N ALA A 207 7.23 -12.39 -14.72
CA ALA A 207 6.68 -13.19 -15.81
C ALA A 207 5.24 -12.82 -16.19
N GLN A 208 4.60 -11.82 -15.56
CA GLN A 208 3.18 -11.45 -15.72
C GLN A 208 2.67 -11.36 -17.17
N ARG A 209 2.26 -12.51 -17.71
CA ARG A 209 1.15 -12.79 -18.63
C ARG A 209 1.01 -14.31 -18.77
N ARG A 210 -0.18 -14.81 -18.40
CA ARG A 210 -0.82 -16.11 -18.72
C ARG A 210 -0.58 -17.33 -17.79
N ILE A 211 -1.64 -17.53 -16.99
CA ILE A 211 -2.28 -18.78 -16.53
C ILE A 211 -1.68 -19.45 -15.28
N ILE A 212 -2.45 -19.38 -14.19
CA ILE A 212 -2.53 -20.40 -13.13
C ILE A 212 -3.82 -21.17 -13.41
N GLU A 213 -3.75 -22.45 -13.77
CA GLU A 213 -4.95 -23.29 -13.96
C GLU A 213 -5.13 -24.27 -12.78
N PRO A 214 -6.23 -24.19 -12.02
CA PRO A 214 -6.72 -25.25 -11.16
C PRO A 214 -7.90 -25.99 -11.82
N GLY A 215 -7.64 -27.05 -12.60
CA GLY A 215 -8.68 -27.70 -13.42
C GLY A 215 -8.65 -29.23 -13.41
N ALA A 216 -9.23 -29.88 -12.41
CA ALA A 216 -9.66 -31.30 -12.50
C ALA A 216 -10.58 -31.76 -11.35
N ASN A 217 -10.44 -31.18 -10.15
CA ASN A 217 -11.07 -31.76 -8.95
C ASN A 217 -12.52 -31.31 -8.68
N LEU A 218 -13.00 -30.23 -9.30
CA LEU A 218 -14.33 -29.68 -8.99
C LEU A 218 -15.48 -30.57 -9.49
N ARG A 219 -15.36 -31.11 -10.72
CA ARG A 219 -16.40 -31.97 -11.32
C ARG A 219 -16.55 -33.34 -10.62
N ARG A 220 -15.48 -33.86 -9.99
CA ARG A 220 -15.50 -35.12 -9.23
C ARG A 220 -15.99 -34.94 -7.80
N ALA A 221 -15.58 -33.88 -7.11
CA ALA A 221 -15.96 -33.62 -5.72
C ALA A 221 -17.46 -33.31 -5.56
N VAL A 222 -18.04 -32.56 -6.51
CA VAL A 222 -19.48 -32.25 -6.54
C VAL A 222 -20.32 -33.50 -6.84
N ALA A 223 -19.85 -34.39 -7.72
CA ALA A 223 -20.52 -35.66 -8.00
C ALA A 223 -20.43 -36.68 -6.85
N ALA A 224 -19.47 -36.52 -5.94
CA ALA A 224 -19.24 -37.41 -4.80
C ALA A 224 -19.83 -36.91 -3.46
N GLY A 225 -20.42 -35.71 -3.42
CA GLY A 225 -21.06 -35.17 -2.21
C GLY A 225 -20.10 -34.65 -1.14
N GLU A 226 -18.83 -34.40 -1.48
CA GLU A 226 -17.84 -33.87 -0.55
C GLU A 226 -17.82 -32.33 -0.54
N ARG A 227 -17.67 -31.71 0.64
CA ARG A 227 -17.54 -30.25 0.79
C ARG A 227 -16.07 -29.82 0.65
N PRO A 228 -15.68 -29.03 -0.37
CA PRO A 228 -14.30 -28.62 -0.55
C PRO A 228 -13.90 -27.54 0.47
N THR A 229 -12.72 -27.67 1.08
CA THR A 229 -12.19 -26.76 2.12
C THR A 229 -11.35 -25.59 1.60
N SER A 230 -11.27 -25.36 0.29
CA SER A 230 -10.80 -24.09 -0.27
C SER A 230 -11.14 -23.99 -1.77
N MET A 231 -11.71 -22.86 -2.18
CA MET A 231 -12.19 -22.64 -3.55
C MET A 231 -12.03 -21.16 -3.91
N TRP A 232 -11.56 -20.88 -5.11
CA TRP A 232 -11.80 -19.59 -5.77
C TRP A 232 -12.33 -19.89 -7.16
N LEU A 233 -13.59 -19.51 -7.40
CA LEU A 233 -14.24 -19.48 -8.72
C LEU A 233 -13.95 -18.11 -9.35
N THR A 234 -13.97 -18.02 -10.68
CA THR A 234 -13.97 -16.70 -11.35
C THR A 234 -15.35 -16.02 -11.23
N GLU A 235 -15.41 -14.68 -11.30
CA GLU A 235 -16.68 -13.93 -11.18
C GLU A 235 -17.72 -14.38 -12.23
N ASP A 236 -17.28 -14.73 -13.44
CA ASP A 236 -18.15 -15.19 -14.53
C ASP A 236 -18.73 -16.59 -14.25
N GLU A 237 -17.94 -17.49 -13.64
CA GLU A 237 -18.39 -18.83 -13.25
C GLU A 237 -19.38 -18.80 -12.06
N ILE A 238 -19.23 -17.84 -11.15
CA ILE A 238 -20.17 -17.64 -10.02
C ILE A 238 -21.52 -17.15 -10.54
N HIS A 239 -21.50 -16.25 -11.53
CA HIS A 239 -22.69 -15.72 -12.18
C HIS A 239 -23.46 -16.81 -12.96
N ASP A 240 -22.76 -17.61 -13.75
CA ASP A 240 -23.38 -18.64 -14.61
C ASP A 240 -23.92 -19.85 -13.83
N LEU A 241 -23.42 -20.09 -12.60
CA LEU A 241 -23.85 -21.19 -11.73
C LEU A 241 -25.01 -20.84 -10.79
N GLY A 242 -25.46 -19.58 -10.76
CA GLY A 242 -26.59 -19.16 -9.90
C GLY A 242 -26.34 -19.32 -8.40
N LEU A 243 -25.07 -19.47 -8.00
CA LEU A 243 -24.66 -19.62 -6.60
C LEU A 243 -24.66 -18.24 -5.95
N ARG A 244 -25.65 -17.98 -5.08
CA ARG A 244 -25.62 -16.80 -4.21
C ARG A 244 -24.57 -17.02 -3.13
N THR A 245 -23.42 -16.37 -3.26
CA THR A 245 -22.45 -16.25 -2.16
C THR A 245 -22.88 -15.09 -1.26
N GLU A 246 -23.39 -15.40 -0.07
CA GLU A 246 -23.28 -14.50 1.08
C GLU A 246 -21.76 -14.37 1.37
N THR A 247 -21.04 -13.24 1.32
CA THR A 247 -21.35 -11.80 1.37
C THR A 247 -20.23 -10.97 0.69
N GLU A 248 -20.61 -10.05 -0.20
CA GLU A 248 -20.06 -8.69 -0.46
C GLU A 248 -18.52 -8.39 -0.44
N GLY A 249 -17.61 -9.35 -0.64
CA GLY A 249 -16.17 -9.06 -0.87
C GLY A 249 -15.41 -8.37 0.28
N LEU A 250 -16.05 -8.02 1.39
CA LEU A 250 -15.47 -7.34 2.55
C LEU A 250 -15.18 -8.32 3.69
N VAL A 251 -14.00 -8.19 4.30
CA VAL A 251 -13.66 -8.81 5.59
C VAL A 251 -13.96 -7.80 6.68
N LEU A 252 -15.06 -7.99 7.40
CA LEU A 252 -15.41 -7.17 8.56
C LEU A 252 -14.54 -7.53 9.76
N MET A 253 -14.10 -6.49 10.47
CA MET A 253 -13.23 -6.57 11.64
C MET A 253 -13.71 -5.60 12.72
N GLN A 254 -13.27 -5.85 13.95
CA GLN A 254 -13.59 -5.03 15.11
C GLN A 254 -12.31 -4.60 15.80
N THR A 255 -12.24 -3.32 16.14
CA THR A 255 -11.05 -2.72 16.77
C THR A 255 -11.03 -2.89 18.29
N GLY A 256 -12.12 -3.40 18.89
CA GLY A 256 -12.28 -3.46 20.35
C GLY A 256 -12.73 -2.14 20.99
N THR A 257 -12.84 -1.06 20.21
CA THR A 257 -13.38 0.23 20.66
C THR A 257 -14.85 0.38 20.27
N ARG A 258 -15.54 1.39 20.81
CA ARG A 258 -16.88 1.82 20.34
C ARG A 258 -16.83 3.12 19.55
N SER A 259 -15.63 3.53 19.11
CA SER A 259 -15.44 4.82 18.47
C SER A 259 -16.16 4.90 17.12
N SER A 260 -16.64 6.08 16.76
CA SER A 260 -17.07 6.37 15.39
C SER A 260 -15.86 6.87 14.62
N PHE A 261 -15.28 6.02 13.77
CA PHE A 261 -14.11 6.38 12.98
C PHE A 261 -14.47 7.34 11.85
N ARG A 262 -13.66 8.37 11.67
CA ARG A 262 -13.79 9.40 10.63
C ARG A 262 -12.47 9.76 9.95
N GLY A 263 -11.34 9.29 10.45
CA GLY A 263 -10.09 9.23 9.70
C GLY A 263 -9.68 7.79 9.45
N LEU A 264 -9.06 7.56 8.29
CA LEU A 264 -8.51 6.27 7.88
C LEU A 264 -7.29 6.52 6.99
N ALA A 265 -6.19 5.85 7.30
CA ALA A 265 -5.03 5.76 6.43
C ALA A 265 -4.70 4.28 6.16
N ALA A 266 -4.84 3.86 4.90
CA ALA A 266 -4.43 2.57 4.41
C ALA A 266 -2.95 2.63 3.99
N VAL A 267 -2.07 1.96 4.74
CA VAL A 267 -0.64 1.93 4.41
C VAL A 267 -0.31 0.71 3.56
N SER A 268 -0.83 -0.46 3.94
CA SER A 268 -0.69 -1.73 3.21
C SER A 268 -1.84 -2.68 3.56
N HIS A 269 -1.80 -3.89 3.02
CA HIS A 269 -2.66 -5.01 3.41
C HIS A 269 -2.52 -5.39 4.89
N GLU A 270 -1.37 -5.13 5.50
CA GLU A 270 -1.09 -5.45 6.90
C GLU A 270 -1.25 -4.26 7.84
N ILE A 271 -1.02 -3.04 7.34
CA ILE A 271 -0.92 -1.83 8.15
C ILE A 271 -2.04 -0.85 7.79
N ALA A 272 -2.80 -0.45 8.80
CA ALA A 272 -3.80 0.61 8.68
C ALA A 272 -3.96 1.36 10.00
N TRP A 273 -4.30 2.64 9.89
CA TRP A 273 -4.63 3.51 11.02
C TRP A 273 -6.08 3.99 10.89
N ALA A 274 -6.80 4.07 12.02
CA ALA A 274 -8.14 4.65 12.06
C ALA A 274 -8.28 5.59 13.27
N THR A 275 -8.93 6.73 13.04
CA THR A 275 -9.11 7.77 14.06
C THR A 275 -10.57 8.19 14.18
N GLY A 276 -10.99 8.54 15.38
CA GLY A 276 -12.40 8.80 15.63
C GLY A 276 -12.72 9.49 16.94
N SER A 277 -13.98 9.37 17.33
CA SER A 277 -14.55 10.02 18.50
C SER A 277 -13.84 9.65 19.82
N GLY A 278 -13.83 10.59 20.77
CA GLY A 278 -13.37 10.34 22.13
C GLY A 278 -11.90 9.98 22.24
N ALA A 279 -11.04 10.75 21.57
CA ALA A 279 -9.59 10.61 21.56
C ALA A 279 -9.13 9.20 21.15
N THR A 280 -9.75 8.62 20.10
CA THR A 280 -9.40 7.28 19.64
C THR A 280 -8.48 7.35 18.43
N VAL A 281 -7.30 6.73 18.55
CA VAL A 281 -6.34 6.50 17.47
C VAL A 281 -5.95 5.03 17.53
N VAL A 282 -6.38 4.22 16.58
CA VAL A 282 -6.06 2.79 16.54
C VAL A 282 -5.22 2.44 15.33
N LYS A 283 -4.33 1.46 15.48
CA LYS A 283 -3.47 0.94 14.42
C LYS A 283 -3.46 -0.57 14.42
N THR A 284 -3.38 -1.16 13.24
CA THR A 284 -3.03 -2.56 13.03
C THR A 284 -1.73 -2.67 12.23
N THR A 285 -0.98 -3.73 12.47
CA THR A 285 0.21 -4.13 11.70
C THR A 285 0.17 -5.61 11.33
N ASP A 286 -0.99 -6.25 11.46
CA ASP A 286 -1.19 -7.69 11.29
C ASP A 286 -2.42 -8.02 10.45
N ALA A 287 -2.74 -7.14 9.49
CA ALA A 287 -3.90 -7.24 8.61
C ALA A 287 -5.24 -7.19 9.35
N GLY A 288 -5.29 -6.41 10.43
CA GLY A 288 -6.51 -6.15 11.21
C GLY A 288 -6.94 -7.29 12.12
N ARG A 289 -6.07 -8.29 12.33
CA ARG A 289 -6.31 -9.37 13.31
C ARG A 289 -6.28 -8.81 14.73
N SER A 290 -5.45 -7.80 14.99
CA SER A 290 -5.42 -7.05 16.23
C SER A 290 -5.26 -5.55 15.99
N TRP A 291 -5.72 -4.76 16.96
CA TRP A 291 -5.71 -3.30 16.92
C TRP A 291 -5.22 -2.75 18.25
N SER A 292 -4.28 -1.80 18.18
CA SER A 292 -3.71 -1.12 19.35
C SER A 292 -4.20 0.32 19.39
N ASN A 293 -4.71 0.77 20.54
CA ASN A 293 -5.02 2.19 20.75
C ASN A 293 -3.74 2.92 21.18
N VAL A 294 -3.32 3.89 20.38
CA VAL A 294 -2.06 4.63 20.51
C VAL A 294 -2.30 6.14 20.66
N ALA A 295 -3.50 6.54 21.07
CA ALA A 295 -3.84 7.95 21.26
C ALA A 295 -3.04 8.59 22.43
N PRO A 296 -2.51 9.82 22.26
CA PRO A 296 -1.82 10.50 23.35
C PRO A 296 -2.81 11.07 24.38
N ALA A 297 -2.39 11.14 25.64
CA ALA A 297 -3.22 11.71 26.71
C ALA A 297 -3.53 13.20 26.51
N SER A 298 -2.70 13.93 25.77
CA SER A 298 -2.84 15.38 25.51
C SER A 298 -4.08 15.78 24.72
N ILE A 299 -4.73 14.83 24.04
CA ILE A 299 -5.95 15.03 23.26
C ILE A 299 -7.19 14.43 23.92
N ALA A 300 -7.11 14.02 25.19
CA ALA A 300 -8.22 13.39 25.89
C ALA A 300 -9.54 14.17 25.74
N GLY A 301 -10.59 13.46 25.33
CA GLY A 301 -11.93 14.03 25.11
C GLY A 301 -12.13 14.74 23.76
N LEU A 302 -11.10 14.91 22.94
CA LEU A 302 -11.23 15.50 21.61
C LEU A 302 -11.57 14.43 20.56
N ASP A 303 -12.37 14.80 19.55
CA ASP A 303 -12.56 13.94 18.39
C ASP A 303 -11.35 14.06 17.46
N VAL A 304 -10.84 12.92 16.99
CA VAL A 304 -9.80 12.85 15.97
C VAL A 304 -10.50 12.59 14.64
N ARG A 305 -10.47 13.55 13.72
CA ARG A 305 -11.27 13.51 12.48
C ARG A 305 -10.50 13.13 11.24
N ASP A 306 -9.19 13.14 11.30
CA ASP A 306 -8.37 12.68 10.20
C ASP A 306 -7.07 12.01 10.65
N VAL A 307 -6.49 11.21 9.76
CA VAL A 307 -5.16 10.63 9.90
C VAL A 307 -4.52 10.48 8.53
N PHE A 308 -3.27 10.91 8.42
CA PHE A 308 -2.40 10.60 7.31
C PHE A 308 -1.24 9.75 7.83
N ALA A 309 -0.95 8.63 7.20
CA ALA A 309 0.13 7.75 7.62
C ALA A 309 0.94 7.26 6.42
N ILE A 310 2.26 7.28 6.56
CA ILE A 310 3.18 6.77 5.53
C ILE A 310 3.71 5.37 5.89
N SER A 311 3.67 5.00 7.17
CA SER A 311 4.13 3.71 7.65
C SER A 311 3.40 3.26 8.93
N ALA A 312 3.82 2.14 9.50
CA ALA A 312 3.39 1.74 10.84
C ALA A 312 3.90 2.68 11.93
N ASP A 313 4.96 3.45 11.66
CA ASP A 313 5.64 4.25 12.67
C ASP A 313 5.39 5.75 12.52
N ILE A 314 5.20 6.21 11.28
CA ILE A 314 5.10 7.63 10.98
C ILE A 314 3.67 8.00 10.56
N ALA A 315 3.06 8.89 11.32
CA ALA A 315 1.70 9.35 11.07
C ALA A 315 1.44 10.76 11.63
N TRP A 316 0.49 11.45 11.01
CA TRP A 316 -0.10 12.70 11.47
C TRP A 316 -1.58 12.48 11.78
N ILE A 317 -2.05 13.06 12.86
CA ILE A 317 -3.47 13.06 13.24
C ILE A 317 -3.95 14.50 13.39
N MET A 318 -5.23 14.69 13.11
CA MET A 318 -5.89 15.98 13.26
C MET A 318 -7.09 15.86 14.19
N THR A 319 -7.09 16.64 15.26
CA THR A 319 -8.27 16.79 16.12
C THR A 319 -9.16 17.90 15.60
N ALA A 320 -10.47 17.75 15.80
CA ALA A 320 -11.45 18.74 15.41
C ALA A 320 -12.12 19.38 16.63
N GLY A 321 -12.56 20.63 16.43
CA GLY A 321 -13.23 21.45 17.44
C GLY A 321 -12.80 22.91 17.35
N PRO A 322 -13.55 23.84 17.96
CA PRO A 322 -13.26 25.26 17.87
C PRO A 322 -11.91 25.62 18.51
N GLY A 323 -11.16 26.51 17.84
CA GLY A 323 -9.89 27.06 18.29
C GLY A 323 -8.93 25.99 18.80
N ASN A 324 -8.55 26.08 20.08
CA ASN A 324 -7.54 25.22 20.71
C ASN A 324 -7.85 23.70 20.68
N SER A 325 -9.06 23.30 20.28
CA SER A 325 -9.42 21.89 20.03
C SER A 325 -9.03 21.41 18.64
N SER A 326 -8.79 22.31 17.69
CA SER A 326 -8.19 21.99 16.38
C SER A 326 -6.68 21.94 16.50
N ARG A 327 -6.12 20.75 16.34
CA ARG A 327 -4.69 20.48 16.53
C ARG A 327 -4.18 19.48 15.49
N ILE A 328 -2.90 19.57 15.20
CA ILE A 328 -2.17 18.60 14.37
C ILE A 328 -1.06 18.01 15.21
N LEU A 329 -1.00 16.68 15.29
CA LEU A 329 0.02 15.95 16.04
C LEU A 329 0.71 14.95 15.12
N TYR A 330 1.99 14.73 15.37
CA TYR A 330 2.87 13.85 14.62
C TYR A 330 3.46 12.77 15.53
N THR A 331 3.66 11.57 14.98
CA THR A 331 4.44 10.50 15.59
C THR A 331 5.41 9.93 14.57
N GLU A 332 6.55 9.46 15.06
CA GLU A 332 7.58 8.75 14.29
C GLU A 332 7.98 7.40 14.92
N ASP A 333 7.27 6.99 15.98
CA ASP A 333 7.52 5.77 16.74
C ASP A 333 6.27 4.90 16.90
N GLY A 334 5.33 5.06 15.97
CA GLY A 334 4.13 4.25 15.87
C GLY A 334 3.07 4.60 16.91
N GLY A 335 3.13 5.83 17.43
CA GLY A 335 2.21 6.38 18.41
C GLY A 335 2.61 6.13 19.86
N ALA A 336 3.85 5.70 20.11
CA ALA A 336 4.38 5.61 21.47
C ALA A 336 4.61 7.01 22.07
N THR A 337 5.03 7.97 21.25
CA THR A 337 5.09 9.39 21.55
C THR A 337 4.45 10.21 20.43
N TRP A 338 3.93 11.38 20.81
CA TRP A 338 3.29 12.33 19.89
C TRP A 338 3.78 13.74 20.17
N THR A 339 4.13 14.44 19.11
CA THR A 339 4.53 15.85 19.12
C THR A 339 3.39 16.69 18.58
N GLU A 340 2.92 17.67 19.35
CA GLU A 340 1.97 18.65 18.84
C GLU A 340 2.70 19.64 17.94
N GLN A 341 2.34 19.63 16.65
CA GLN A 341 2.95 20.44 15.60
C GLN A 341 2.19 21.73 15.33
N HIS A 342 0.86 21.71 15.49
CA HIS A 342 0.02 22.89 15.34
C HIS A 342 -1.16 22.88 16.30
N ARG A 343 -1.57 24.09 16.70
CA ARG A 343 -2.77 24.36 17.47
C ARG A 343 -3.38 25.66 17.01
N GLU A 344 -4.65 25.62 16.61
CA GLU A 344 -5.39 26.84 16.30
C GLU A 344 -5.65 27.66 17.56
N THR A 345 -5.51 28.99 17.45
CA THR A 345 -5.72 29.93 18.56
C THR A 345 -6.93 30.82 18.36
N ALA A 346 -7.39 30.99 17.11
CA ALA A 346 -8.60 31.73 16.78
C ALA A 346 -9.84 30.94 17.23
N PRO A 347 -10.76 31.50 18.05
CA PRO A 347 -11.90 30.76 18.60
C PRO A 347 -12.83 30.12 17.56
N GLU A 348 -12.95 30.74 16.39
CA GLU A 348 -13.80 30.32 15.27
C GLU A 348 -13.15 29.28 14.36
N ALA A 349 -11.83 29.07 14.46
CA ALA A 349 -11.14 28.10 13.61
C ALA A 349 -11.62 26.67 13.91
N PHE A 350 -11.89 25.91 12.86
CA PHE A 350 -12.30 24.52 12.94
C PHE A 350 -11.67 23.76 11.78
N LEU A 351 -10.81 22.77 12.05
CA LEU A 351 -10.19 21.95 11.01
C LEU A 351 -11.06 20.74 10.65
N ASP A 352 -11.21 20.49 9.35
CA ASP A 352 -12.07 19.47 8.77
C ASP A 352 -11.33 18.32 8.08
N GLY A 353 -10.09 18.54 7.64
CA GLY A 353 -9.25 17.46 7.11
C GLY A 353 -7.79 17.83 6.92
N LEU A 354 -6.98 16.80 6.75
CA LEU A 354 -5.53 16.82 6.59
C LEU A 354 -5.16 15.87 5.46
N ASP A 355 -4.31 16.32 4.55
CA ASP A 355 -3.71 15.44 3.55
C ASP A 355 -2.28 15.91 3.24
N ALA A 356 -1.53 15.09 2.52
CA ALA A 356 -0.15 15.38 2.22
C ALA A 356 0.19 14.95 0.80
N TRP A 357 1.05 15.72 0.12
CA TRP A 357 1.62 15.26 -1.14
C TRP A 357 2.71 14.22 -0.90
N ASP A 358 3.44 14.40 0.21
CA ASP A 358 4.55 13.59 0.65
C ASP A 358 4.84 13.83 2.15
N GLY A 359 5.99 13.37 2.65
CA GLY A 359 6.37 13.53 4.06
C GLY A 359 6.74 14.96 4.46
N ASP A 360 7.00 15.87 3.52
CA ASP A 360 7.44 17.24 3.77
C ASP A 360 6.34 18.28 3.51
N HIS A 361 5.50 18.03 2.50
CA HIS A 361 4.45 18.93 2.06
C HIS A 361 3.09 18.45 2.53
N LEU A 362 2.55 19.16 3.52
CA LEU A 362 1.25 18.85 4.12
C LEU A 362 0.30 20.03 4.00
N ILE A 363 -0.99 19.71 3.96
CA ILE A 363 -2.07 20.68 3.91
C ILE A 363 -3.18 20.26 4.87
N ALA A 364 -3.64 21.22 5.68
CA ALA A 364 -4.85 21.06 6.46
C ALA A 364 -5.86 22.12 6.02
N TYR A 365 -7.14 21.77 6.08
CA TYR A 365 -8.22 22.66 5.72
C TYR A 365 -9.31 22.68 6.80
N GLY A 366 -10.11 23.73 6.81
CA GLY A 366 -11.17 23.94 7.78
C GLY A 366 -12.19 24.97 7.34
N ASP A 367 -13.18 25.19 8.19
CA ASP A 367 -14.30 26.09 7.96
C ASP A 367 -13.90 27.56 7.72
N PRO A 368 -14.83 28.38 7.20
CA PRO A 368 -14.60 29.80 6.98
C PRO A 368 -14.30 30.57 8.28
N MET A 369 -13.27 31.40 8.23
CA MET A 369 -12.85 32.33 9.28
C MET A 369 -13.65 33.64 9.23
N GLU A 370 -13.38 34.57 10.16
CA GLU A 370 -14.05 35.88 10.23
C GLU A 370 -13.94 36.70 8.92
N ASP A 371 -12.86 36.54 8.15
CA ASP A 371 -12.66 37.19 6.86
C ASP A 371 -13.40 36.52 5.69
N GLY A 372 -14.18 35.47 5.97
CA GLY A 372 -14.94 34.69 5.00
C GLY A 372 -14.12 33.68 4.20
N ARG A 373 -12.81 33.53 4.47
CA ARG A 373 -11.98 32.53 3.81
C ARG A 373 -11.98 31.22 4.59
N PHE A 374 -12.04 30.10 3.87
CA PHE A 374 -11.75 28.79 4.44
C PHE A 374 -10.36 28.78 5.04
N ARG A 375 -10.23 28.21 6.25
CA ARG A 375 -8.93 28.02 6.87
C ARG A 375 -8.11 27.02 6.06
N VAL A 376 -6.97 27.45 5.54
CA VAL A 376 -5.99 26.57 4.89
C VAL A 376 -4.65 26.76 5.58
N LEU A 377 -4.04 25.66 6.00
CA LEU A 377 -2.71 25.63 6.59
C LEU A 377 -1.79 24.82 5.68
N LEU A 378 -0.59 25.34 5.45
CA LEU A 378 0.42 24.68 4.63
C LEU A 378 1.68 24.43 5.47
N SER A 379 2.27 23.26 5.30
CA SER A 379 3.61 22.93 5.77
C SER A 379 4.47 22.49 4.60
N ASN A 380 5.76 22.86 4.63
CA ASN A 380 6.77 22.46 3.64
C ASN A 380 8.02 21.86 4.33
N ASP A 381 7.85 21.38 5.56
CA ASP A 381 8.91 20.88 6.44
C ASP A 381 8.42 19.72 7.34
N GLY A 382 7.48 18.91 6.84
CA GLY A 382 6.98 17.72 7.56
C GLY A 382 6.10 18.04 8.75
N GLY A 383 5.48 19.22 8.73
CA GLY A 383 4.63 19.74 9.79
C GLY A 383 5.40 20.39 10.94
N VAL A 384 6.72 20.59 10.83
CA VAL A 384 7.49 21.33 11.86
C VAL A 384 6.98 22.78 11.97
N THR A 385 6.62 23.39 10.84
CA THR A 385 5.94 24.68 10.79
C THR A 385 4.68 24.61 9.93
N TRP A 386 3.66 25.35 10.38
CA TRP A 386 2.38 25.49 9.69
C TRP A 386 2.08 26.96 9.46
N THR A 387 1.88 27.32 8.19
CA THR A 387 1.61 28.71 7.78
C THR A 387 0.19 28.81 7.22
N PRO A 388 -0.65 29.72 7.74
CA PRO A 388 -1.94 30.02 7.11
C PRO A 388 -1.79 30.55 5.70
N SER A 389 -2.62 30.07 4.78
CA SER A 389 -2.70 30.63 3.43
C SER A 389 -3.40 32.00 3.44
N GLU A 390 -2.74 33.03 2.93
CA GLU A 390 -3.31 34.38 2.77
C GLU A 390 -4.32 34.46 1.62
N THR A 391 -4.25 33.51 0.69
CA THR A 391 -5.06 33.44 -0.53
C THR A 391 -6.01 32.24 -0.52
N GLY A 392 -6.42 31.81 0.68
CA GLY A 392 -7.37 30.72 0.89
C GLY A 392 -8.70 30.94 0.16
N PRO A 393 -9.42 29.84 -0.18
CA PRO A 393 -10.73 29.90 -0.81
C PRO A 393 -11.71 30.80 -0.07
N VAL A 394 -12.53 31.58 -0.79
CA VAL A 394 -13.56 32.45 -0.18
C VAL A 394 -14.90 31.75 -0.20
N ALA A 395 -15.54 31.64 0.95
CA ALA A 395 -16.87 31.06 1.11
C ALA A 395 -17.97 31.94 0.50
N LEU A 396 -19.06 31.33 0.04
CA LEU A 396 -20.28 32.04 -0.29
C LEU A 396 -20.94 32.58 0.97
N GLU A 397 -21.46 33.81 0.91
CA GLU A 397 -22.21 34.46 2.00
C GLU A 397 -23.47 33.65 2.43
N THR A 398 -23.88 32.66 1.64
CA THR A 398 -25.02 31.79 1.91
C THR A 398 -24.76 30.69 2.96
N GLY A 399 -23.68 30.79 3.73
CA GLY A 399 -23.32 29.83 4.78
C GLY A 399 -22.63 28.58 4.25
N GLU A 400 -21.78 28.74 3.23
CA GLU A 400 -20.97 27.62 2.74
C GLU A 400 -19.99 27.15 3.80
N ALA A 401 -19.87 25.85 3.95
CA ALA A 401 -19.03 25.20 4.94
C ALA A 401 -18.45 23.91 4.35
N SER A 402 -17.64 23.22 5.14
CA SER A 402 -17.21 21.87 4.81
C SER A 402 -17.62 20.84 5.85
N PHE A 403 -17.16 19.60 5.66
CA PHE A 403 -17.60 18.46 6.45
C PHE A 403 -16.41 17.61 6.91
N ALA A 404 -16.09 17.65 8.21
CA ALA A 404 -15.23 16.69 8.90
C ALA A 404 -15.82 15.26 8.97
N ALA A 405 -16.12 14.67 7.81
CA ALA A 405 -16.87 13.43 7.68
C ALA A 405 -15.99 12.19 7.52
N SER A 406 -14.88 12.29 6.78
CA SER A 406 -14.04 11.14 6.39
C SER A 406 -12.55 11.47 6.16
N GLY A 407 -12.14 12.74 6.31
CA GLY A 407 -10.84 13.25 5.86
C GLY A 407 -10.72 13.47 4.34
N THR A 408 -11.68 12.94 3.56
CA THR A 408 -11.59 12.91 2.09
C THR A 408 -12.24 14.10 1.38
N GLY A 409 -12.68 15.11 2.14
CA GLY A 409 -13.11 16.41 1.61
C GLY A 409 -11.95 17.26 1.08
N LEU A 410 -10.72 16.90 1.47
CA LEU A 410 -9.46 17.38 0.92
C LEU A 410 -8.72 16.21 0.27
N ARG A 411 -8.19 16.45 -0.93
CA ARG A 411 -7.25 15.52 -1.57
C ARG A 411 -6.06 16.21 -2.20
N THR A 412 -4.89 15.60 -2.05
CA THR A 412 -3.66 15.93 -2.77
C THR A 412 -3.40 14.92 -3.89
N LEU A 413 -2.69 15.34 -4.93
CA LEU A 413 -2.18 14.45 -5.97
C LEU A 413 -0.90 15.04 -6.57
N GLY A 414 -0.07 14.19 -7.17
CA GLY A 414 1.23 14.55 -7.75
C GLY A 414 1.24 15.84 -8.58
N GLY A 415 2.41 16.49 -8.64
CA GLY A 415 2.56 17.83 -9.22
C GLY A 415 1.92 18.92 -8.37
N LEU A 416 1.86 18.72 -7.04
CA LEU A 416 1.43 19.72 -6.06
C LEU A 416 -0.03 20.19 -6.21
N ARG A 417 -0.90 19.32 -6.74
CA ARG A 417 -2.33 19.64 -6.92
C ARG A 417 -3.12 19.32 -5.66
N ALA A 418 -4.11 20.14 -5.35
CA ALA A 418 -5.06 19.86 -4.28
C ALA A 418 -6.49 20.25 -4.64
N TRP A 419 -7.44 19.56 -4.03
CA TRP A 419 -8.87 19.86 -4.13
C TRP A 419 -9.51 19.92 -2.76
N ILE A 420 -10.36 20.91 -2.54
CA ILE A 420 -11.25 21.02 -1.37
C ILE A 420 -12.68 21.04 -1.88
N VAL A 421 -13.56 20.23 -1.30
CA VAL A 421 -14.99 20.27 -1.61
C VAL A 421 -15.82 20.87 -0.47
N THR A 422 -16.91 21.50 -0.85
CA THR A 422 -17.76 22.26 0.08
C THR A 422 -19.25 22.03 -0.16
N GLY A 423 -20.03 22.41 0.83
CA GLY A 423 -21.49 22.32 0.83
C GLY A 423 -22.08 23.25 1.87
N GLY A 424 -23.17 22.81 2.51
CA GLY A 424 -23.83 23.57 3.58
C GLY A 424 -24.65 24.76 3.07
N THR A 425 -24.59 25.06 1.76
CA THR A 425 -25.33 26.15 1.12
C THR A 425 -26.73 25.72 0.71
N LYS A 426 -27.54 26.70 0.32
CA LYS A 426 -28.86 26.48 -0.29
C LYS A 426 -28.84 26.58 -1.82
N SER A 427 -27.65 26.62 -2.44
CA SER A 427 -27.50 26.96 -3.85
C SER A 427 -26.63 25.96 -4.62
N THR A 428 -25.36 25.82 -4.24
CA THR A 428 -24.36 25.05 -4.99
C THR A 428 -23.34 24.42 -4.04
N ALA A 429 -22.95 23.18 -4.34
CA ALA A 429 -21.76 22.55 -3.78
C ALA A 429 -20.58 22.87 -4.71
N ARG A 430 -19.45 23.29 -4.15
CA ARG A 430 -18.29 23.71 -4.95
C ARG A 430 -17.10 22.79 -4.72
N VAL A 431 -16.19 22.84 -5.67
CA VAL A 431 -14.82 22.37 -5.48
C VAL A 431 -13.88 23.55 -5.71
N PHE A 432 -12.82 23.62 -4.93
CA PHE A 432 -11.70 24.51 -5.16
C PHE A 432 -10.50 23.67 -5.57
N ARG A 433 -9.85 24.06 -6.66
CA ARG A 433 -8.62 23.41 -7.15
C ARG A 433 -7.42 24.32 -6.98
N SER A 434 -6.33 23.76 -6.48
CA SER A 434 -5.00 24.36 -6.52
C SER A 434 -4.09 23.53 -7.44
N GLU A 435 -3.20 24.22 -8.16
CA GLU A 435 -2.14 23.65 -9.00
C GLU A 435 -0.74 24.04 -8.48
N ASP A 436 -0.66 24.62 -7.27
CA ASP A 436 0.52 25.28 -6.72
C ASP A 436 0.68 25.06 -5.20
N SER A 437 0.47 23.83 -4.74
CA SER A 437 0.58 23.42 -3.31
C SER A 437 -0.39 24.14 -2.38
N GLY A 438 -1.61 24.40 -2.80
CA GLY A 438 -2.62 25.07 -1.98
C GLY A 438 -2.39 26.57 -1.77
N ARG A 439 -1.48 27.19 -2.54
CA ARG A 439 -1.23 28.64 -2.48
C ARG A 439 -2.39 29.40 -3.12
N THR A 440 -2.80 29.04 -4.34
CA THR A 440 -3.94 29.67 -5.01
C THR A 440 -5.02 28.66 -5.36
N TRP A 441 -6.26 29.16 -5.43
CA TRP A 441 -7.44 28.32 -5.56
C TRP A 441 -8.38 28.83 -6.65
N THR A 442 -8.79 27.95 -7.54
CA THR A 442 -9.80 28.21 -8.58
C THR A 442 -11.09 27.47 -8.22
N PRO A 443 -12.22 28.17 -8.01
CA PRO A 443 -13.50 27.52 -7.74
C PRO A 443 -14.15 26.97 -9.01
N ALA A 444 -14.91 25.88 -8.85
CA ALA A 444 -15.86 25.38 -9.84
C ALA A 444 -17.13 24.88 -9.14
N ASP A 445 -18.29 25.16 -9.73
CA ASP A 445 -19.56 24.61 -9.29
C ASP A 445 -19.66 23.12 -9.67
N THR A 446 -20.40 22.37 -8.86
CA THR A 446 -20.66 20.95 -9.09
C THR A 446 -22.17 20.70 -9.21
N PRO A 447 -22.59 19.64 -9.92
CA PRO A 447 -24.00 19.25 -9.96
C PRO A 447 -24.47 18.54 -8.67
N VAL A 448 -23.60 18.36 -7.66
CA VAL A 448 -24.00 17.74 -6.39
C VAL A 448 -24.96 18.66 -5.65
N ALA A 449 -26.06 18.10 -5.15
CA ALA A 449 -27.09 18.89 -4.49
C ALA A 449 -26.60 19.52 -3.18
N ALA A 450 -26.72 20.85 -3.08
CA ALA A 450 -26.58 21.62 -1.84
C ALA A 450 -27.94 22.23 -1.48
N LYS A 451 -28.69 21.54 -0.61
CA LYS A 451 -30.07 21.90 -0.21
C LYS A 451 -30.16 22.40 1.23
N GLY A 452 -29.05 22.89 1.80
CA GLY A 452 -28.95 23.45 3.14
C GLY A 452 -27.73 22.95 3.90
N ALA A 453 -27.69 23.26 5.20
CA ALA A 453 -26.55 22.98 6.09
C ALA A 453 -26.13 21.49 6.15
N GLY A 454 -27.04 20.57 5.82
CA GLY A 454 -26.79 19.12 5.82
C GLY A 454 -26.23 18.55 4.52
N ALA A 455 -26.25 19.34 3.44
CA ALA A 455 -26.13 18.83 2.08
C ALA A 455 -24.97 19.46 1.28
N GLY A 456 -24.33 18.64 0.45
CA GLY A 456 -23.31 19.09 -0.50
C GLY A 456 -22.31 18.00 -0.83
N ALA A 457 -21.10 18.40 -1.21
CA ALA A 457 -19.99 17.50 -1.51
C ALA A 457 -19.20 17.17 -0.23
N PHE A 458 -18.96 15.87 0.01
CA PHE A 458 -18.31 15.37 1.24
C PHE A 458 -16.93 14.78 0.95
N SER A 459 -16.72 14.32 -0.27
CA SER A 459 -15.51 13.64 -0.67
C SER A 459 -15.17 13.91 -2.11
N VAL A 460 -13.88 13.99 -2.39
CA VAL A 460 -13.31 14.05 -3.73
C VAL A 460 -12.22 13.00 -3.85
N SER A 461 -12.04 12.43 -5.05
CA SER A 461 -10.89 11.58 -5.34
C SER A 461 -10.53 11.66 -6.82
N PHE A 462 -9.23 11.60 -7.11
CA PHE A 462 -8.68 11.74 -8.45
C PHE A 462 -7.69 10.62 -8.77
N ARG A 463 -7.63 10.29 -10.05
CA ARG A 463 -6.56 9.50 -10.66
C ARG A 463 -5.53 10.45 -11.28
N GLU A 464 -4.33 9.93 -11.50
CA GLU A 464 -3.24 10.65 -12.18
C GLU A 464 -3.58 11.05 -13.63
N ASP A 465 -4.53 10.36 -14.27
CA ASP A 465 -5.00 10.71 -15.61
C ASP A 465 -6.00 11.88 -15.64
N GLY A 466 -6.34 12.44 -14.48
CA GLY A 466 -7.27 13.57 -14.35
C GLY A 466 -8.74 13.20 -14.28
N THR A 467 -9.06 11.91 -14.35
CA THR A 467 -10.39 11.40 -14.02
C THR A 467 -10.61 11.51 -12.52
N GLY A 468 -11.72 12.10 -12.10
CA GLY A 468 -12.05 12.20 -10.68
C GLY A 468 -13.54 12.18 -10.42
N VAL A 469 -13.88 11.94 -9.17
CA VAL A 469 -15.26 11.92 -8.68
C VAL A 469 -15.40 12.81 -7.46
N ILE A 470 -16.60 13.37 -7.32
CA ILE A 470 -17.10 13.92 -6.08
C ILE A 470 -18.28 13.07 -5.67
N VAL A 471 -18.38 12.79 -4.37
CA VAL A 471 -19.59 12.19 -3.79
C VAL A 471 -20.06 12.99 -2.58
N GLY A 472 -21.36 12.90 -2.32
CA GLY A 472 -22.00 13.67 -1.27
C GLY A 472 -23.44 13.26 -1.05
N GLY A 473 -24.31 14.25 -0.85
CA GLY A 473 -25.73 14.07 -0.51
C GLY A 473 -26.10 14.87 0.74
N ASP A 474 -27.17 14.48 1.44
CA ASP A 474 -27.61 15.11 2.68
C ASP A 474 -27.42 14.15 3.88
N PHE A 475 -26.63 14.52 4.88
CA PHE A 475 -26.46 13.65 6.06
C PHE A 475 -27.69 13.62 6.96
N LEU A 476 -28.67 14.52 6.78
CA LEU A 476 -29.96 14.50 7.45
C LEU A 476 -30.94 13.53 6.77
N ASP A 477 -30.70 13.20 5.49
CA ASP A 477 -31.47 12.23 4.71
C ASP A 477 -30.54 11.24 4.00
N ARG A 478 -29.89 10.38 4.80
CA ARG A 478 -28.77 9.52 4.35
C ARG A 478 -29.15 8.46 3.32
N GLU A 479 -30.44 8.11 3.25
CA GLU A 479 -30.98 7.12 2.32
C GLU A 479 -31.31 7.74 0.96
N ALA A 480 -31.42 9.08 0.87
CA ALA A 480 -31.62 9.75 -0.40
C ALA A 480 -30.37 9.60 -1.26
N GLY A 481 -30.47 8.78 -2.32
CA GLY A 481 -29.47 8.60 -3.36
C GLY A 481 -29.80 9.33 -4.65
N GLY A 482 -29.10 8.94 -5.71
CA GLY A 482 -29.37 9.41 -7.07
C GLY A 482 -28.24 10.24 -7.66
N VAL A 483 -28.47 10.75 -8.88
CA VAL A 483 -27.46 11.45 -9.67
C VAL A 483 -26.97 12.75 -9.01
N ASP A 484 -27.78 13.34 -8.15
CA ASP A 484 -27.46 14.56 -7.40
C ASP A 484 -26.46 14.32 -6.24
N ASN A 485 -26.11 13.06 -5.95
CA ASN A 485 -25.16 12.72 -4.89
C ASN A 485 -23.74 12.46 -5.39
N ALA A 486 -23.50 12.60 -6.69
CA ALA A 486 -22.17 12.42 -7.25
C ALA A 486 -21.95 13.31 -8.47
N ALA A 487 -20.69 13.55 -8.78
CA ALA A 487 -20.26 14.18 -10.01
C ALA A 487 -18.95 13.53 -10.49
N TYR A 488 -18.68 13.60 -11.78
CA TYR A 488 -17.41 13.15 -12.34
C TYR A 488 -16.74 14.24 -13.19
N SER A 489 -15.43 14.17 -13.26
CA SER A 489 -14.56 15.03 -14.06
C SER A 489 -13.56 14.17 -14.84
N VAL A 490 -13.10 14.70 -15.98
CA VAL A 490 -12.05 14.11 -16.83
C VAL A 490 -10.93 15.10 -17.13
N ASP A 491 -10.88 16.20 -16.39
CA ASP A 491 -10.02 17.36 -16.64
C ASP A 491 -9.45 17.95 -15.33
N PHE A 492 -9.16 17.09 -14.35
CA PHE A 492 -8.64 17.48 -13.03
C PHE A 492 -9.59 18.41 -12.26
N GLY A 493 -10.90 18.26 -12.45
CA GLY A 493 -11.90 19.06 -11.74
C GLY A 493 -12.05 20.47 -12.27
N LYS A 494 -11.64 20.75 -13.52
CA LYS A 494 -11.96 22.01 -14.21
C LYS A 494 -13.44 22.07 -14.55
N THR A 495 -14.02 20.95 -14.97
CA THR A 495 -15.46 20.80 -15.22
C THR A 495 -16.02 19.54 -14.59
N TRP A 496 -17.31 19.59 -14.24
CA TRP A 496 -18.02 18.51 -13.56
C TRP A 496 -19.33 18.17 -14.27
N LYS A 497 -19.67 16.88 -14.30
CA LYS A 497 -20.88 16.35 -14.91
C LYS A 497 -21.61 15.42 -13.96
N SER A 498 -22.94 15.42 -14.01
CA SER A 498 -23.75 14.45 -13.30
C SER A 498 -23.53 13.05 -13.89
N PRO A 499 -23.51 11.99 -13.06
CA PRO A 499 -23.50 10.62 -13.55
C PRO A 499 -24.82 10.27 -14.25
N ASP A 500 -24.80 9.23 -15.08
CA ASP A 500 -26.02 8.62 -15.64
C ASP A 500 -26.78 7.84 -14.56
N VAL A 501 -26.05 7.24 -13.61
CA VAL A 501 -26.59 6.52 -12.44
C VAL A 501 -25.77 6.90 -11.22
N GLY A 502 -26.38 7.54 -10.23
CA GLY A 502 -25.71 7.94 -8.98
C GLY A 502 -25.75 6.88 -7.88
N PRO A 503 -25.04 7.11 -6.75
CA PRO A 503 -24.98 6.18 -5.63
C PRO A 503 -26.33 6.05 -4.90
N ARG A 504 -26.53 4.96 -4.17
CA ARG A 504 -27.81 4.64 -3.49
C ARG A 504 -28.19 5.56 -2.33
N GLY A 505 -27.25 6.32 -1.79
CA GLY A 505 -27.47 7.18 -0.62
C GLY A 505 -26.37 8.23 -0.48
N GLN A 506 -26.33 8.91 0.65
CA GLN A 506 -25.26 9.84 0.97
C GLN A 506 -23.94 9.09 1.12
N ARG A 507 -22.88 9.56 0.47
CA ARG A 507 -21.52 8.99 0.58
C ARG A 507 -20.58 10.02 1.17
N ALA A 508 -19.89 9.62 2.22
CA ALA A 508 -19.02 10.47 3.02
C ALA A 508 -17.54 10.31 2.62
N GLY A 509 -17.14 9.18 2.04
CA GLY A 509 -15.77 8.92 1.63
C GLY A 509 -15.70 8.27 0.25
N SER A 510 -14.62 8.55 -0.49
CA SER A 510 -14.33 7.95 -1.78
C SER A 510 -12.85 7.73 -1.99
N VAL A 511 -12.52 6.75 -2.84
CA VAL A 511 -11.15 6.45 -3.25
C VAL A 511 -11.08 6.09 -4.74
N ALA A 512 -9.99 6.50 -5.38
CA ALA A 512 -9.68 6.19 -6.77
C ALA A 512 -8.75 4.96 -6.87
N LEU A 513 -8.97 4.10 -7.87
CA LEU A 513 -8.22 2.86 -8.09
C LEU A 513 -7.61 2.80 -9.50
N GLY A 514 -6.64 1.89 -9.72
CA GLY A 514 -5.79 1.79 -10.92
C GLY A 514 -6.48 1.55 -12.29
N ASN A 515 -7.75 1.13 -12.34
CA ASN A 515 -8.44 0.73 -13.59
C ASN A 515 -9.64 1.61 -14.02
N GLY A 516 -9.66 2.88 -13.63
CA GLY A 516 -10.77 3.81 -13.86
C GLY A 516 -11.92 3.60 -12.87
N TRP A 517 -11.64 2.89 -11.79
CA TRP A 517 -12.63 2.51 -10.78
C TRP A 517 -12.58 3.47 -9.60
N PHE A 518 -13.75 3.65 -8.98
CA PHE A 518 -13.93 4.44 -7.78
C PHE A 518 -14.82 3.67 -6.82
N ILE A 519 -14.49 3.73 -5.53
CA ILE A 519 -15.34 3.22 -4.46
C ILE A 519 -15.82 4.41 -3.65
N ALA A 520 -17.09 4.43 -3.28
CA ALA A 520 -17.67 5.43 -2.40
C ALA A 520 -18.46 4.77 -1.28
N THR A 521 -18.30 5.24 -0.06
CA THR A 521 -18.96 4.67 1.12
C THR A 521 -19.67 5.73 1.95
N GLY A 522 -20.74 5.31 2.60
CA GLY A 522 -21.49 6.08 3.59
C GLY A 522 -22.12 5.14 4.61
N GLN A 523 -22.82 5.70 5.60
CA GLN A 523 -23.41 4.89 6.69
C GLN A 523 -24.48 3.90 6.19
N THR A 524 -25.04 4.14 5.00
CA THR A 524 -26.10 3.33 4.39
C THR A 524 -25.57 2.32 3.37
N GLY A 525 -24.25 2.26 3.16
CA GLY A 525 -23.61 1.26 2.30
C GLY A 525 -22.45 1.80 1.47
N THR A 526 -21.94 0.92 0.61
CA THR A 526 -20.84 1.19 -0.32
C THR A 526 -21.31 0.97 -1.77
N ASP A 527 -20.87 1.83 -2.67
CA ASP A 527 -21.10 1.73 -4.11
C ASP A 527 -19.77 1.80 -4.86
N ILE A 528 -19.75 1.22 -6.06
CA ILE A 528 -18.59 1.18 -6.94
C ILE A 528 -18.96 1.75 -8.31
N SER A 529 -18.06 2.53 -8.87
CA SER A 529 -18.07 2.90 -10.28
C SER A 529 -16.87 2.23 -10.98
N ARG A 530 -17.10 1.68 -12.17
CA ARG A 530 -16.07 1.00 -12.98
C ARG A 530 -15.77 1.73 -14.30
N ASP A 531 -16.33 2.94 -14.47
CA ASP A 531 -16.36 3.67 -15.74
C ASP A 531 -16.04 5.17 -15.58
N GLY A 532 -15.24 5.51 -14.56
CA GLY A 532 -14.83 6.89 -14.33
C GLY A 532 -15.85 7.74 -13.58
N GLY A 533 -16.74 7.13 -12.78
CA GLY A 533 -17.76 7.82 -12.01
C GLY A 533 -19.08 8.09 -12.76
N LYS A 534 -19.24 7.57 -13.98
CA LYS A 534 -20.43 7.81 -14.81
C LYS A 534 -21.61 6.96 -14.39
N THR A 535 -21.36 5.72 -13.99
CA THR A 535 -22.38 4.85 -13.39
C THR A 535 -21.89 4.30 -12.06
N TRP A 536 -22.77 4.36 -11.07
CA TRP A 536 -22.56 3.82 -9.73
C TRP A 536 -23.46 2.61 -9.52
N ARG A 537 -22.90 1.57 -8.91
CA ARG A 537 -23.61 0.34 -8.58
C ARG A 537 -23.44 -0.03 -7.12
N PRO A 538 -24.49 -0.61 -6.50
CA PRO A 538 -24.39 -1.24 -5.19
C PRO A 538 -23.20 -2.19 -5.11
N PHE A 539 -22.32 -2.02 -4.13
CA PHE A 539 -21.24 -2.96 -3.83
C PHE A 539 -21.49 -3.71 -2.52
N SER A 540 -21.80 -2.98 -1.45
CA SER A 540 -22.08 -3.54 -0.13
C SER A 540 -23.19 -2.75 0.57
N SER A 541 -23.96 -3.42 1.43
CA SER A 541 -24.92 -2.78 2.33
C SER A 541 -24.29 -2.39 3.68
N GLU A 542 -23.04 -2.74 3.92
CA GLU A 542 -22.31 -2.38 5.13
C GLU A 542 -21.92 -0.90 5.13
N GLY A 543 -22.27 -0.22 6.23
CA GLY A 543 -22.04 1.21 6.41
C GLY A 543 -20.65 1.55 6.94
N PHE A 544 -20.00 2.53 6.33
CA PHE A 544 -18.72 3.11 6.75
C PHE A 544 -18.68 4.63 6.52
N HIS A 545 -17.77 5.32 7.20
CA HIS A 545 -17.51 6.74 6.96
C HIS A 545 -16.36 6.94 5.96
N CYS A 546 -15.33 6.11 6.07
CA CYS A 546 -14.07 6.26 5.35
C CYS A 546 -13.82 5.03 4.47
N VAL A 547 -13.18 5.27 3.33
CA VAL A 547 -12.55 4.25 2.49
C VAL A 547 -11.21 4.81 2.02
N ASP A 548 -10.18 3.98 2.02
CA ASP A 548 -8.85 4.36 1.55
C ASP A 548 -8.14 3.17 0.89
N ALA A 549 -7.17 3.46 0.01
CA ALA A 549 -6.44 2.46 -0.75
C ALA A 549 -4.94 2.63 -0.55
N ALA A 550 -4.30 1.55 -0.10
CA ALA A 550 -2.88 1.50 0.16
C ALA A 550 -2.07 1.68 -1.12
N LEU A 551 -1.09 2.56 -1.07
CA LEU A 551 -0.18 2.80 -2.18
C LEU A 551 0.80 1.64 -2.41
N LEU A 552 1.17 0.94 -1.33
CA LEU A 552 2.18 -0.12 -1.36
C LEU A 552 1.73 -1.36 -2.13
N ASP A 553 0.49 -1.80 -1.92
CA ASP A 553 -0.01 -3.07 -2.45
C ASP A 553 -1.47 -3.01 -2.95
N GLY A 554 -2.08 -1.83 -2.94
CA GLY A 554 -3.45 -1.64 -3.41
C GLY A 554 -4.53 -2.16 -2.46
N ALA A 555 -4.18 -2.54 -1.21
CA ALA A 555 -5.17 -2.98 -0.23
C ALA A 555 -6.19 -1.87 0.09
N ILE A 556 -7.47 -2.22 0.10
CA ILE A 556 -8.55 -1.27 0.32
C ILE A 556 -9.15 -1.49 1.71
N TRP A 557 -9.14 -0.44 2.52
CA TRP A 557 -9.65 -0.45 3.88
C TRP A 557 -10.87 0.44 4.02
N PHE A 558 -11.70 0.14 5.02
CA PHE A 558 -12.89 0.89 5.38
C PHE A 558 -12.94 1.08 6.89
N ALA A 559 -13.45 2.22 7.35
CA ALA A 559 -13.64 2.52 8.77
C ALA A 559 -14.95 3.26 9.02
N GLY A 560 -15.63 2.92 10.12
CA GLY A 560 -17.01 3.29 10.32
C GLY A 560 -17.45 3.38 11.79
N PRO A 561 -18.77 3.37 12.03
CA PRO A 561 -19.33 3.50 13.38
C PRO A 561 -19.01 2.29 14.26
N ASN A 562 -19.09 2.47 15.58
CA ASN A 562 -19.02 1.40 16.58
C ASN A 562 -17.74 0.54 16.51
N GLY A 563 -16.60 1.16 16.23
CA GLY A 563 -15.31 0.48 16.15
C GLY A 563 -15.15 -0.43 14.94
N ARG A 564 -16.06 -0.34 13.96
CA ARG A 564 -16.08 -1.18 12.77
C ARG A 564 -15.02 -0.75 11.77
N VAL A 565 -14.26 -1.74 11.30
CA VAL A 565 -13.33 -1.61 10.18
C VAL A 565 -13.53 -2.78 9.23
N ALA A 566 -13.13 -2.62 7.98
CA ALA A 566 -13.15 -3.71 7.02
C ALA A 566 -12.01 -3.58 6.02
N ARG A 567 -11.73 -4.69 5.33
CA ARG A 567 -10.82 -4.70 4.19
C ARG A 567 -11.45 -5.43 3.02
N LEU A 568 -11.23 -4.96 1.80
CA LEU A 568 -11.61 -5.68 0.59
C LEU A 568 -10.75 -6.95 0.45
N ARG A 569 -11.38 -8.06 0.01
CA ARG A 569 -10.72 -9.35 -0.23
C ARG A 569 -9.93 -9.39 -1.53
#